data_AF-A0A1I1NVU5-F1
#
_entry.id   AF-A0A1I1NVU5-F1
#
_cell.length_a   1.000
_cell.length_b   1.000
_cell.length_c   1.000
_cell.angle_alpha   90.00
_cell.angle_beta   90.00
_cell.angle_gamma   90.00
#
_symmetry.space_group_name_H-M   'P 1'
#
loop_
_entity.id
_entity.type
_entity.pdbx_description
1 polymer ?
#
loop_
_entity_poly.entity_id
_entity_poly.type
_entity_poly.pdbx_seq_one_letter_code
_entity_poly.pdbx_strand_id
1 'polypeptide(L)'
;MLSEKSLNLKNIYKNRIINIMLIIIMITIFCNYFVGCDTKNTNNTTTNEPIEEIKESQKVNNNTMKETIGEIKELQYGAFTEIAYASKDRVIFYGPIGLIVYDILNQEIYRAINLESINMNHIQGDEVTIFKVKDNGSQILMYNDSDHKNRYLYDIENDTLEKTDNKDFTDEYEGVKYFDNDYLKNHEDMVTASNYAYIDKSSICYLILPKEDEGTKGISHLQILILNKDTNKEEMYTVFS
;
A
#
# COMPACT_ATOMS: atom_id res chain seq x y z
N MET A 1 18.45 -38.29 -5.72
CA MET A 1 17.65 -37.21 -5.08
C MET A 1 18.46 -35.98 -4.65
N LEU A 2 19.65 -36.10 -4.04
CA LEU A 2 20.49 -34.93 -3.69
C LEU A 2 21.15 -34.22 -4.89
N SER A 3 21.45 -34.95 -5.96
CA SER A 3 22.11 -34.42 -7.17
C SER A 3 21.22 -33.43 -7.94
N GLU A 4 19.95 -33.78 -8.18
CA GLU A 4 19.00 -32.97 -8.95
C GLU A 4 18.63 -31.65 -8.27
N LYS A 5 18.45 -31.65 -6.94
CA LYS A 5 18.21 -30.41 -6.18
C LYS A 5 19.38 -29.44 -6.26
N SER A 6 20.62 -29.93 -6.24
CA SER A 6 21.81 -29.08 -6.37
C SER A 6 21.96 -28.47 -7.77
N LEU A 7 21.54 -29.20 -8.81
CA LEU A 7 21.58 -28.76 -10.19
C LEU A 7 20.52 -27.69 -10.47
N ASN A 8 19.30 -27.87 -9.92
CA ASN A 8 18.23 -26.87 -10.01
C ASN A 8 18.57 -25.58 -9.27
N LEU A 9 19.18 -25.66 -8.08
CA LEU A 9 19.61 -24.46 -7.34
C LEU A 9 20.65 -23.64 -8.12
N LYS A 10 21.63 -24.31 -8.75
CA LYS A 10 22.65 -23.65 -9.58
C LYS A 10 22.04 -22.96 -10.80
N ASN A 11 21.03 -23.57 -11.42
CA ASN A 11 20.36 -22.98 -12.58
C ASN A 11 19.49 -21.76 -12.19
N ILE A 12 18.80 -21.83 -11.04
CA ILE A 12 18.03 -20.69 -10.51
C ILE A 12 18.97 -19.53 -10.18
N TYR A 13 20.10 -19.79 -9.53
CA TYR A 13 21.08 -18.75 -9.19
C TYR A 13 21.70 -18.12 -10.44
N LYS A 14 22.02 -18.94 -11.46
CA LYS A 14 22.57 -18.47 -12.74
C LYS A 14 21.57 -17.58 -13.50
N ASN A 15 20.29 -17.95 -13.53
CA ASN A 15 19.25 -17.15 -14.19
C ASN A 15 18.97 -15.83 -13.44
N ARG A 16 19.02 -15.82 -12.10
CA ARG A 16 18.90 -14.57 -11.32
C ARG A 16 20.08 -13.62 -11.56
N ILE A 17 21.30 -14.15 -11.65
CA ILE A 17 22.49 -13.33 -11.97
C ILE A 17 22.39 -12.74 -13.39
N ILE A 18 21.91 -13.51 -14.37
CA ILE A 18 21.72 -13.01 -15.74
C ILE A 18 20.65 -11.90 -15.77
N ASN A 19 19.54 -12.04 -15.05
CA ASN A 19 18.50 -11.01 -14.98
C ASN A 19 19.00 -9.72 -14.30
N ILE A 20 19.78 -9.82 -13.22
CA ILE A 20 20.38 -8.65 -12.55
C ILE A 20 21.36 -7.93 -13.50
N MET A 21 22.18 -8.67 -14.24
CA MET A 21 23.12 -8.09 -15.21
C MET A 21 22.40 -7.36 -16.36
N LEU A 22 21.26 -7.87 -16.84
CA LEU A 22 20.47 -7.21 -17.89
C LEU A 22 19.84 -5.90 -17.41
N ILE A 23 19.42 -5.82 -16.14
CA ILE A 23 18.87 -4.60 -15.53
C ILE A 23 19.95 -3.51 -15.42
N ILE A 24 21.17 -3.88 -14.98
CA ILE A 24 22.30 -2.93 -14.86
C ILE A 24 22.70 -2.36 -16.23
N ILE A 25 22.68 -3.18 -17.28
CA ILE A 25 22.94 -2.75 -18.67
C ILE A 25 21.85 -1.78 -19.17
N MET A 26 20.58 -2.00 -18.82
CA MET A 26 19.50 -1.07 -19.17
C MET A 26 19.61 0.29 -18.47
N ILE A 27 19.99 0.31 -17.18
CA ILE A 27 20.17 1.54 -16.40
C ILE A 27 21.34 2.37 -16.97
N THR A 28 22.45 1.74 -17.34
CA THR A 28 23.60 2.45 -17.93
C THR A 28 23.33 3.02 -19.31
N ILE A 29 22.39 2.46 -20.08
CA ILE A 29 21.94 3.02 -21.36
C ILE A 29 21.02 4.23 -21.13
N PHE A 30 20.23 4.25 -20.06
CA PHE A 30 19.32 5.37 -19.71
C PHE A 30 20.05 6.58 -19.11
N CYS A 31 21.14 6.39 -18.36
CA CYS A 31 21.89 7.49 -17.75
C CYS A 31 22.68 8.38 -18.73
N ASN A 32 22.72 8.06 -20.03
CA ASN A 32 23.45 8.84 -21.03
C ASN A 32 22.58 9.84 -21.83
N TYR A 33 21.28 10.00 -21.49
CA TYR A 33 20.36 10.85 -22.26
C TYR A 33 19.95 12.19 -21.61
N PHE A 34 20.51 12.57 -20.45
CA PHE A 34 20.22 13.88 -19.85
C PHE A 34 21.48 14.75 -19.73
N VAL A 35 21.73 15.54 -20.78
CA VAL A 35 22.65 16.68 -20.77
C VAL A 35 21.87 17.95 -21.16
N GLY A 36 21.81 18.92 -20.24
CA GLY A 36 21.47 20.34 -20.47
C GLY A 36 19.98 20.69 -20.28
N CYS A 37 19.59 21.83 -19.67
CA CYS A 37 20.31 23.08 -19.40
C CYS A 37 19.74 23.80 -18.17
N ASP A 38 20.62 24.45 -17.42
CA ASP A 38 20.34 25.46 -16.40
C ASP A 38 19.41 26.56 -16.91
N THR A 39 18.44 26.99 -16.10
CA THR A 39 17.85 28.32 -16.24
C THR A 39 17.71 28.97 -14.86
N LYS A 40 18.52 30.01 -14.62
CA LYS A 40 18.37 30.93 -13.48
C LYS A 40 17.11 31.77 -13.67
N ASN A 41 16.33 32.00 -12.62
CA ASN A 41 15.48 33.19 -12.59
C ASN A 41 15.35 33.82 -11.19
N THR A 42 15.06 35.11 -11.24
CA THR A 42 15.47 36.16 -10.30
C THR A 42 14.43 36.44 -9.21
N ASN A 43 14.93 36.89 -8.05
CA ASN A 43 14.22 37.35 -6.85
C ASN A 43 13.05 38.32 -7.10
N ASN A 44 12.07 38.31 -6.19
CA ASN A 44 11.38 39.51 -5.71
C ASN A 44 10.97 39.33 -4.23
N THR A 45 11.12 40.39 -3.44
CA THR A 45 10.92 40.45 -1.99
C THR A 45 9.75 41.37 -1.63
N THR A 46 9.19 41.14 -0.42
CA THR A 46 8.35 42.00 0.45
C THR A 46 6.84 41.94 0.17
N THR A 47 5.91 41.78 1.13
CA THR A 47 5.84 42.16 2.57
C THR A 47 4.92 41.21 3.36
N ASN A 48 5.17 41.11 4.67
CA ASN A 48 4.43 40.32 5.67
C ASN A 48 3.16 41.04 6.19
N GLU A 49 2.03 40.33 6.23
CA GLU A 49 1.01 40.41 7.30
C GLU A 49 0.43 39.00 7.51
N PRO A 50 0.14 38.56 8.77
CA PRO A 50 -0.30 37.20 9.05
C PRO A 50 -1.81 37.07 8.83
N ILE A 51 -2.20 36.34 7.80
CA ILE A 51 -3.59 35.90 7.58
C ILE A 51 -3.75 34.56 8.30
N GLU A 52 -4.70 34.48 9.24
CA GLU A 52 -5.14 33.20 9.82
C GLU A 52 -5.50 32.23 8.69
N GLU A 53 -4.70 31.17 8.57
CA GLU A 53 -4.90 30.12 7.58
C GLU A 53 -6.14 29.31 7.97
N ILE A 54 -7.25 29.66 7.34
CA ILE A 54 -8.45 28.83 7.34
C ILE A 54 -8.04 27.49 6.72
N LYS A 55 -8.05 26.42 7.52
CA LYS A 55 -7.81 25.05 7.05
C LYS A 55 -8.78 24.74 5.91
N GLU A 56 -8.28 24.87 4.69
CA GLU A 56 -9.05 24.58 3.49
C GLU A 56 -9.17 23.06 3.37
N SER A 57 -10.34 22.52 3.72
CA SER A 57 -10.68 21.14 3.41
C SER A 57 -10.80 21.03 1.89
N GLN A 58 -9.72 20.60 1.23
CA GLN A 58 -9.81 20.23 -0.18
C GLN A 58 -10.75 19.04 -0.32
N LYS A 59 -11.62 19.06 -1.33
CA LYS A 59 -12.35 17.87 -1.75
C LYS A 59 -11.37 16.99 -2.53
N VAL A 60 -11.06 15.84 -1.97
CA VAL A 60 -9.81 15.11 -2.20
C VAL A 60 -9.77 14.23 -3.43
N ASN A 61 -10.82 14.30 -4.25
CA ASN A 61 -10.91 13.42 -5.39
C ASN A 61 -11.44 14.19 -6.59
N ASN A 62 -10.60 14.32 -7.63
CA ASN A 62 -11.07 14.69 -8.96
C ASN A 62 -11.93 13.57 -9.55
N ASN A 63 -11.70 12.33 -9.12
CA ASN A 63 -12.46 11.15 -9.49
C ASN A 63 -13.54 10.86 -8.43
N THR A 64 -14.62 10.21 -8.83
CA THR A 64 -15.59 9.66 -7.88
C THR A 64 -15.01 8.43 -7.18
N MET A 65 -15.49 8.12 -5.97
CA MET A 65 -15.10 6.90 -5.25
C MET A 65 -15.24 5.64 -6.12
N LYS A 66 -16.29 5.55 -6.94
CA LYS A 66 -16.53 4.44 -7.85
C LYS A 66 -15.45 4.31 -8.93
N GLU A 67 -15.01 5.43 -9.50
CA GLU A 67 -13.92 5.45 -10.49
C GLU A 67 -12.60 5.04 -9.83
N THR A 68 -12.30 5.57 -8.64
CA THR A 68 -11.11 5.17 -7.87
C THR A 68 -11.11 3.67 -7.58
N ILE A 69 -12.23 3.09 -7.12
CA ILE A 69 -12.34 1.64 -6.88
C ILE A 69 -12.09 0.86 -8.18
N GLY A 70 -12.63 1.32 -9.31
CA GLY A 70 -12.40 0.70 -10.62
C GLY A 70 -10.93 0.73 -11.05
N GLU A 71 -10.25 1.87 -10.89
CA GLU A 71 -8.81 2.00 -11.19
C GLU A 71 -7.97 1.08 -10.31
N ILE A 72 -8.24 1.07 -8.99
CA ILE A 72 -7.56 0.18 -8.04
C ILE A 72 -7.77 -1.28 -8.45
N LYS A 73 -9.01 -1.68 -8.73
CA LYS A 73 -9.38 -3.04 -9.12
C LYS A 73 -8.60 -3.54 -10.34
N GLU A 74 -8.48 -2.71 -11.38
CA GLU A 74 -7.94 -3.11 -12.68
C GLU A 74 -6.42 -2.88 -12.82
N LEU A 75 -5.85 -1.92 -12.07
CA LEU A 75 -4.49 -1.44 -12.32
C LEU A 75 -3.56 -1.59 -11.11
N GLN A 76 -4.06 -1.70 -9.88
CA GLN A 76 -3.19 -1.82 -8.72
C GLN A 76 -2.43 -3.14 -8.74
N TYR A 77 -1.12 -3.08 -8.51
CA TYR A 77 -0.27 -4.27 -8.56
C TYR A 77 -0.31 -5.05 -7.24
N GLY A 78 -0.65 -6.33 -7.30
CA GLY A 78 -0.85 -7.17 -6.12
C GLY A 78 0.38 -7.26 -5.23
N ALA A 79 1.58 -7.40 -5.82
CA ALA A 79 2.83 -7.48 -5.07
C ALA A 79 3.16 -6.24 -4.22
N PHE A 80 2.53 -5.09 -4.52
CA PHE A 80 2.67 -3.82 -3.80
C PHE A 80 1.39 -3.41 -3.05
N THR A 81 0.43 -4.33 -2.92
CA THR A 81 -0.76 -4.12 -2.10
C THR A 81 -0.50 -4.66 -0.71
N GLU A 82 -0.78 -3.88 0.32
CA GLU A 82 -0.50 -4.22 1.72
C GLU A 82 -1.67 -3.84 2.64
N ILE A 83 -1.81 -4.57 3.75
CA ILE A 83 -2.73 -4.20 4.85
C ILE A 83 -2.08 -3.10 5.70
N ALA A 84 -2.78 -1.98 5.89
CA ALA A 84 -2.39 -0.96 6.88
C ALA A 84 -3.06 -1.17 8.24
N TYR A 85 -4.24 -1.79 8.27
CA TYR A 85 -5.03 -1.97 9.49
C TYR A 85 -6.02 -3.12 9.35
N ALA A 86 -6.25 -3.86 10.43
CA ALA A 86 -7.33 -4.84 10.51
C ALA A 86 -7.99 -4.83 11.89
N SER A 87 -9.32 -4.94 11.89
CA SER A 87 -10.16 -5.09 13.08
C SER A 87 -11.31 -6.06 12.77
N LYS A 88 -12.25 -6.22 13.71
CA LYS A 88 -13.45 -7.03 13.49
C LYS A 88 -14.42 -6.42 12.47
N ASP A 89 -14.37 -5.09 12.32
CA ASP A 89 -15.36 -4.36 11.54
C ASP A 89 -14.82 -3.96 10.16
N ARG A 90 -13.49 -3.75 10.03
CA ARG A 90 -12.87 -3.30 8.79
C ARG A 90 -11.44 -3.74 8.57
N VAL A 91 -11.02 -3.71 7.31
CA VAL A 91 -9.62 -3.80 6.87
C VAL A 91 -9.29 -2.61 5.98
N ILE A 92 -8.09 -2.05 6.13
CA ILE A 92 -7.57 -0.96 5.29
C ILE A 92 -6.42 -1.52 4.46
N PHE A 93 -6.48 -1.28 3.15
CA PHE A 93 -5.44 -1.67 2.20
C PHE A 93 -4.90 -0.46 1.47
N TYR A 94 -3.62 -0.45 1.14
CA TYR A 94 -3.02 0.53 0.24
C TYR A 94 -2.19 -0.16 -0.84
N GLY A 95 -1.91 0.59 -1.90
CA GLY A 95 -0.96 0.22 -2.94
C GLY A 95 -0.64 1.41 -3.83
N PRO A 96 0.03 1.19 -4.99
CA PRO A 96 0.54 2.26 -5.84
C PRO A 96 -0.53 3.12 -6.54
N ILE A 97 -1.79 2.69 -6.54
CA ILE A 97 -2.89 3.46 -7.14
C ILE A 97 -3.71 4.14 -6.05
N GLY A 98 -4.08 3.39 -5.01
CA GLY A 98 -4.97 3.93 -4.01
C GLY A 98 -5.03 3.16 -2.70
N LEU A 99 -5.85 3.70 -1.82
CA LEU A 99 -6.20 3.14 -0.53
C LEU A 99 -7.69 2.81 -0.53
N ILE A 100 -8.06 1.67 0.03
CA ILE A 100 -9.46 1.25 0.20
C ILE A 100 -9.73 0.86 1.65
N VAL A 101 -10.95 1.12 2.11
CA VAL A 101 -11.46 0.64 3.39
C VAL A 101 -12.62 -0.31 3.13
N TYR A 102 -12.42 -1.56 3.55
CA TYR A 102 -13.37 -2.65 3.38
C TYR A 102 -14.11 -2.90 4.69
N ASP A 103 -15.44 -2.87 4.64
CA ASP A 103 -16.32 -3.26 5.74
C ASP A 103 -16.52 -4.78 5.72
N ILE A 104 -16.11 -5.45 6.80
CA ILE A 104 -16.18 -6.91 6.90
C ILE A 104 -17.65 -7.37 7.07
N LEU A 105 -18.45 -6.61 7.81
CA LEU A 105 -19.84 -6.98 8.13
C LEU A 105 -20.73 -6.85 6.89
N ASN A 106 -20.59 -5.74 6.16
CA ASN A 106 -21.36 -5.45 4.96
C ASN A 106 -20.73 -6.03 3.68
N GLN A 107 -19.48 -6.49 3.77
CA GLN A 107 -18.70 -7.06 2.66
C GLN A 107 -18.58 -6.10 1.47
N GLU A 108 -18.35 -4.82 1.75
CA GLU A 108 -18.25 -3.78 0.72
C GLU A 108 -17.10 -2.80 0.98
N ILE A 109 -16.60 -2.21 -0.10
CA ILE A 109 -15.68 -1.08 -0.02
C ILE A 109 -16.53 0.19 0.16
N TYR A 110 -16.40 0.85 1.31
CA TYR A 110 -17.17 2.06 1.62
C TYR A 110 -16.33 3.34 1.60
N ARG A 111 -15.00 3.23 1.47
CA ARG A 111 -14.10 4.37 1.19
C ARG A 111 -12.99 3.97 0.23
N ALA A 112 -12.58 4.93 -0.59
CA ALA A 112 -11.40 4.82 -1.45
C ALA A 112 -10.74 6.18 -1.67
N ILE A 113 -9.41 6.22 -1.68
CA ILE A 113 -8.60 7.39 -2.01
C ILE A 113 -7.72 7.06 -3.21
N ASN A 114 -7.69 7.95 -4.21
CA ASN A 114 -6.67 7.92 -5.24
C ASN A 114 -5.39 8.55 -4.67
N LEU A 115 -4.40 7.71 -4.36
CA LEU A 115 -3.16 8.13 -3.71
C LEU A 115 -2.23 8.87 -4.66
N GLU A 116 -2.27 8.53 -5.96
CA GLU A 116 -1.49 9.21 -7.00
C GLU A 116 -1.88 10.68 -7.11
N SER A 117 -3.18 10.99 -7.01
CA SER A 117 -3.70 12.36 -7.13
C SER A 117 -3.19 13.32 -6.03
N ILE A 118 -2.69 12.78 -4.92
CA ILE A 118 -2.13 13.53 -3.79
C ILE A 118 -0.64 13.25 -3.55
N ASN A 119 0.04 12.59 -4.50
CA ASN A 119 1.46 12.22 -4.41
C ASN A 119 1.80 11.38 -3.15
N MET A 120 0.88 10.50 -2.74
CA MET A 120 1.03 9.57 -1.60
C MET A 120 1.06 8.12 -2.08
N ASN A 121 1.70 7.87 -3.23
CA ASN A 121 1.69 6.58 -3.92
C ASN A 121 3.09 5.96 -4.11
N HIS A 122 4.08 6.42 -3.33
CA HIS A 122 5.45 5.93 -3.42
C HIS A 122 5.60 4.67 -2.57
N ILE A 123 5.67 3.49 -3.19
CA ILE A 123 5.71 2.22 -2.43
C ILE A 123 7.15 1.72 -2.18
N GLN A 124 8.07 2.00 -3.11
CA GLN A 124 9.47 1.56 -3.01
C GLN A 124 10.39 2.52 -3.77
N GLY A 125 11.64 2.62 -3.33
CA GLY A 125 12.68 3.43 -3.99
C GLY A 125 13.35 4.40 -3.03
N ASP A 126 13.82 5.53 -3.57
CA ASP A 126 14.47 6.60 -2.81
C ASP A 126 13.48 7.45 -2.00
N GLU A 127 12.18 7.36 -2.33
CA GLU A 127 11.07 7.96 -1.60
C GLU A 127 10.01 6.88 -1.37
N VAL A 128 9.44 6.85 -0.15
CA VAL A 128 8.38 5.94 0.26
C VAL A 128 7.32 6.70 1.05
N THR A 129 6.06 6.51 0.69
CA THR A 129 4.92 6.99 1.45
C THR A 129 4.73 6.13 2.69
N ILE A 130 4.77 6.77 3.86
CA ILE A 130 4.49 6.17 5.15
C ILE A 130 3.01 6.31 5.47
N PHE A 131 2.39 5.19 5.83
CA PHE A 131 1.01 5.13 6.31
C PHE A 131 1.01 4.75 7.78
N LYS A 132 0.54 5.67 8.64
CA LYS A 132 0.28 5.38 10.06
C LYS A 132 -1.22 5.39 10.27
N VAL A 133 -1.75 4.38 10.94
CA VAL A 133 -3.19 4.29 11.24
C VAL A 133 -3.37 4.41 12.74
N LYS A 134 -4.38 5.16 13.17
CA LYS A 134 -4.79 5.20 14.57
C LYS A 134 -5.29 3.83 15.02
N ASP A 135 -5.10 3.45 16.28
CA ASP A 135 -5.42 2.11 16.84
C ASP A 135 -6.87 1.69 16.66
N ASN A 136 -7.80 2.65 16.60
CA ASN A 136 -9.21 2.41 16.34
C ASN A 136 -9.58 2.34 14.85
N GLY A 137 -8.61 2.53 13.94
CA GLY A 137 -8.82 2.53 12.50
C GLY A 137 -9.71 3.66 11.99
N SER A 138 -9.81 4.80 12.70
CA SER A 138 -10.65 5.93 12.27
C SER A 138 -9.90 6.97 11.44
N GLN A 139 -8.56 7.02 11.56
CA GLN A 139 -7.73 8.03 10.94
C GLN A 139 -6.44 7.45 10.37
N ILE A 140 -5.96 8.04 9.27
CA ILE A 140 -4.72 7.65 8.60
C ILE A 140 -3.86 8.89 8.42
N LEU A 141 -2.64 8.88 8.94
CA LEU A 141 -1.63 9.88 8.69
C LEU A 141 -0.72 9.38 7.56
N MET A 142 -0.58 10.20 6.51
CA MET A 142 0.19 9.88 5.31
C MET A 142 1.22 10.96 5.06
N TYR A 143 2.45 10.56 4.75
CA TYR A 143 3.53 11.47 4.35
C TYR A 143 4.63 10.70 3.63
N ASN A 144 5.35 11.35 2.74
CA ASN A 144 6.54 10.75 2.15
C ASN A 144 7.72 10.89 3.11
N ASP A 145 8.53 9.85 3.25
CA ASP A 145 9.71 9.85 4.12
C ASP A 145 10.74 10.91 3.70
N SER A 146 10.81 11.24 2.42
CA SER A 146 11.65 12.30 1.85
C SER A 146 11.15 13.72 2.18
N ASP A 147 9.85 13.87 2.48
CA ASP A 147 9.20 15.16 2.71
C ASP A 147 8.43 15.18 4.03
N HIS A 148 9.06 15.74 5.05
CA HIS A 148 8.46 15.84 6.38
C HIS A 148 7.47 17.01 6.54
N LYS A 149 7.28 17.86 5.52
CA LYS A 149 6.41 19.04 5.57
C LYS A 149 5.04 18.76 4.97
N ASN A 150 4.96 17.97 3.91
CA ASN A 150 3.68 17.61 3.30
C ASN A 150 3.13 16.34 3.95
N ARG A 151 2.16 16.53 4.83
CA ARG A 151 1.45 15.43 5.51
C ARG A 151 -0.04 15.61 5.35
N TYR A 152 -0.73 14.48 5.25
CA TYR A 152 -2.18 14.44 5.18
C TYR A 152 -2.76 13.59 6.29
N LEU A 153 -3.85 14.07 6.87
CA LEU A 153 -4.69 13.32 7.81
C LEU A 153 -6.00 12.98 7.11
N TYR A 154 -6.26 11.69 6.91
CA TYR A 154 -7.55 11.21 6.44
C TYR A 154 -8.42 10.81 7.62
N ASP A 155 -9.63 11.36 7.68
CA ASP A 155 -10.72 10.91 8.55
C ASP A 155 -11.65 10.01 7.73
N ILE A 156 -11.66 8.73 8.09
CA ILE A 156 -12.37 7.69 7.35
C ILE A 156 -13.89 7.85 7.47
N GLU A 157 -14.38 8.21 8.66
CA GLU A 157 -15.82 8.30 8.91
C GLU A 157 -16.43 9.48 8.15
N ASN A 158 -15.74 10.62 8.21
CA ASN A 158 -16.20 11.85 7.58
C ASN A 158 -15.84 11.96 6.09
N ASP A 159 -15.00 11.05 5.58
CA ASP A 159 -14.45 11.08 4.21
C ASP A 159 -13.76 12.41 3.88
N THR A 160 -12.94 12.89 4.81
CA THR A 160 -12.23 14.17 4.67
C THR A 160 -10.73 13.96 4.78
N LEU A 161 -9.97 14.56 3.88
CA LEU A 161 -8.51 14.59 3.96
C LEU A 161 -8.06 16.05 4.04
N GLU A 162 -7.25 16.34 5.06
CA GLU A 162 -6.70 17.67 5.31
C GLU A 162 -5.18 17.62 5.40
N LYS A 163 -4.53 18.75 5.07
CA LYS A 163 -3.13 18.94 5.43
C LYS A 163 -3.00 19.07 6.95
N THR A 164 -1.92 18.53 7.49
CA THR A 164 -1.70 18.52 8.93
C THR A 164 -0.23 18.69 9.31
N ASP A 165 0.02 19.27 10.48
CA ASP A 165 1.35 19.28 11.12
C ASP A 165 1.56 18.07 12.04
N ASN A 166 0.56 17.18 12.16
CA ASN A 166 0.65 15.99 12.98
C ASN A 166 1.79 15.10 12.51
N LYS A 167 2.69 14.78 13.44
CA LYS A 167 3.85 13.94 13.15
C LYS A 167 3.58 12.46 13.36
N ASP A 168 2.68 12.16 14.29
CA ASP A 168 2.41 10.81 14.76
C ASP A 168 1.04 10.71 15.44
N PHE A 169 0.60 9.48 15.70
CA PHE A 169 -0.46 9.19 16.67
C PHE A 169 0.16 8.80 18.01
N THR A 170 -0.48 9.21 19.11
CA THR A 170 -0.14 8.67 20.44
C THR A 170 -0.56 7.21 20.59
N ASP A 171 -1.56 6.81 19.81
CA ASP A 171 -2.23 5.52 19.76
C ASP A 171 -2.17 4.98 18.32
N GLU A 172 -0.97 4.70 17.82
CA GLU A 172 -0.77 4.08 16.51
C GLU A 172 -1.09 2.57 16.56
N TYR A 173 -1.71 2.06 15.50
CA TYR A 173 -1.92 0.64 15.30
C TYR A 173 -0.61 -0.05 14.88
N GLU A 174 -0.09 -0.92 15.72
CA GLU A 174 1.16 -1.68 15.46
C GLU A 174 0.93 -3.15 15.08
N GLY A 175 -0.30 -3.49 14.68
CA GLY A 175 -0.73 -4.87 14.44
C GLY A 175 -0.24 -5.48 13.12
N VAL A 176 0.28 -4.68 12.20
CA VAL A 176 0.84 -5.16 10.92
C VAL A 176 2.19 -5.87 11.15
N LYS A 177 2.39 -6.99 10.44
CA LYS A 177 3.61 -7.79 10.46
C LYS A 177 3.95 -8.31 9.07
N TYR A 178 5.24 -8.40 8.78
CA TYR A 178 5.79 -8.87 7.51
C TYR A 178 6.42 -10.25 7.67
N PHE A 179 6.17 -11.14 6.72
CA PHE A 179 6.86 -12.42 6.47
C PHE A 179 7.48 -13.16 7.67
N ASP A 180 6.63 -13.55 8.62
CA ASP A 180 6.93 -14.65 9.54
C ASP A 180 5.63 -15.36 9.94
N ASN A 181 5.12 -16.21 9.06
CA ASN A 181 4.02 -17.09 9.44
C ASN A 181 4.07 -18.43 8.68
N ASP A 182 4.39 -19.50 9.41
CA ASP A 182 4.37 -20.87 8.92
C ASP A 182 2.98 -21.34 8.49
N TYR A 183 1.90 -20.65 8.90
CA TYR A 183 0.52 -21.02 8.60
C TYR A 183 0.23 -21.08 7.10
N LEU A 184 0.63 -20.05 6.35
CA LEU A 184 0.37 -19.97 4.92
C LEU A 184 1.31 -20.86 4.10
N LYS A 185 2.41 -21.36 4.67
CA LYS A 185 3.29 -22.34 3.98
C LYS A 185 2.57 -23.65 3.69
N ASN A 186 1.51 -23.97 4.45
CA ASN A 186 0.68 -25.16 4.24
C ASN A 186 -0.46 -24.93 3.24
N HIS A 187 -0.62 -23.72 2.70
CA HIS A 187 -1.64 -23.36 1.74
C HIS A 187 -1.02 -23.20 0.35
N GLU A 188 -0.70 -24.32 -0.32
CA GLU A 188 -0.05 -24.36 -1.64
C GLU A 188 -0.82 -23.61 -2.74
N ASP A 189 -2.12 -23.36 -2.51
CA ASP A 189 -2.99 -22.63 -3.44
C ASP A 189 -3.02 -21.11 -3.25
N MET A 190 -2.44 -20.61 -2.16
CA MET A 190 -2.41 -19.18 -1.84
C MET A 190 -1.04 -18.60 -2.18
N VAL A 191 -0.98 -17.69 -3.17
CA VAL A 191 0.21 -16.86 -3.35
C VAL A 191 0.27 -15.93 -2.15
N THR A 192 1.26 -16.19 -1.31
CA THR A 192 1.42 -15.56 0.00
C THR A 192 1.64 -14.06 -0.16
N ALA A 193 0.87 -13.27 0.58
CA ALA A 193 0.94 -11.82 0.53
C ALA A 193 2.18 -11.22 1.20
N SER A 194 2.41 -9.96 0.85
CA SER A 194 3.34 -8.98 1.42
C SER A 194 3.30 -8.92 2.96
N ASN A 195 2.10 -8.94 3.58
CA ASN A 195 1.94 -8.80 5.03
C ASN A 195 0.65 -9.43 5.61
N TYR A 196 0.53 -9.43 6.94
CA TYR A 196 -0.67 -9.78 7.71
C TYR A 196 -0.87 -8.80 8.88
N ALA A 197 -2.06 -8.78 9.48
CA ALA A 197 -2.41 -7.87 10.56
C ALA A 197 -3.19 -8.54 11.69
N TYR A 198 -2.87 -8.22 12.94
CA TYR A 198 -3.62 -8.71 14.11
C TYR A 198 -4.94 -7.95 14.29
N ILE A 199 -6.05 -8.66 14.24
CA ILE A 199 -7.36 -8.08 14.61
C ILE A 199 -7.47 -7.95 16.14
N ASP A 200 -7.04 -9.00 16.84
CA ASP A 200 -6.92 -9.04 18.29
C ASP A 200 -5.91 -10.12 18.69
N LYS A 201 -5.82 -10.44 20.00
CA LYS A 201 -4.89 -11.47 20.50
C LYS A 201 -5.16 -12.85 19.91
N SER A 202 -6.39 -13.12 19.48
CA SER A 202 -6.85 -14.42 19.00
C SER A 202 -6.96 -14.49 17.49
N SER A 203 -7.05 -13.35 16.79
CA SER A 203 -7.45 -13.31 15.39
C SER A 203 -6.42 -12.58 14.51
N ILE A 204 -6.12 -13.17 13.35
CA ILE A 204 -5.18 -12.63 12.35
C ILE A 204 -5.91 -12.48 11.01
N CYS A 205 -5.72 -11.35 10.35
CA CYS A 205 -6.11 -11.11 8.97
C CYS A 205 -4.90 -11.29 8.04
N TYR A 206 -5.00 -12.22 7.10
CA TYR A 206 -4.03 -12.40 6.03
C TYR A 206 -4.56 -11.80 4.74
N LEU A 207 -3.69 -11.08 4.04
CA LEU A 207 -3.93 -10.71 2.66
C LEU A 207 -3.67 -11.94 1.78
N ILE A 208 -4.54 -12.18 0.80
CA ILE A 208 -4.38 -13.27 -0.17
C ILE A 208 -4.40 -12.64 -1.55
N LEU A 209 -3.24 -12.68 -2.20
CA LEU A 209 -3.08 -12.14 -3.55
C LEU A 209 -3.55 -13.18 -4.57
N PRO A 210 -4.22 -12.74 -5.64
CA PRO A 210 -4.54 -13.65 -6.73
C PRO A 210 -3.25 -14.21 -7.34
N LYS A 211 -3.27 -15.48 -7.74
CA LYS A 211 -2.21 -16.06 -8.57
C LYS A 211 -2.10 -15.23 -9.85
N GLU A 212 -0.93 -14.63 -10.08
CA GLU A 212 -0.56 -14.01 -11.36
C GLU A 212 -0.34 -15.09 -12.43
N ASP A 213 -1.27 -16.03 -12.58
CA ASP A 213 -1.25 -17.02 -13.63
C ASP A 213 -1.89 -16.38 -14.88
N GLU A 214 -1.04 -16.07 -15.86
CA GLU A 214 -1.42 -15.74 -17.25
C GLU A 214 -2.25 -14.46 -17.48
N GLY A 215 -1.71 -13.31 -17.08
CA GLY A 215 -2.10 -12.01 -17.67
C GLY A 215 -3.27 -11.30 -17.00
N THR A 216 -3.68 -11.73 -15.81
CA THR A 216 -4.52 -10.93 -14.91
C THR A 216 -3.78 -9.66 -14.52
N LYS A 217 -4.34 -8.51 -14.89
CA LYS A 217 -3.90 -7.19 -14.41
C LYS A 217 -4.75 -6.80 -13.21
N GLY A 218 -4.16 -6.08 -12.26
CA GLY A 218 -4.89 -5.56 -11.11
C GLY A 218 -5.03 -6.53 -9.94
N ILE A 219 -5.96 -6.21 -9.05
CA ILE A 219 -6.28 -6.96 -7.83
C ILE A 219 -7.77 -7.30 -7.75
N SER A 220 -8.43 -7.51 -8.90
CA SER A 220 -9.86 -7.81 -9.00
C SER A 220 -10.32 -9.05 -8.21
N HIS A 221 -9.40 -9.96 -7.92
CA HIS A 221 -9.60 -11.17 -7.14
C HIS A 221 -8.91 -11.11 -5.77
N LEU A 222 -8.65 -9.90 -5.24
CA LEU A 222 -8.09 -9.74 -3.90
C LEU A 222 -9.00 -10.37 -2.86
N GLN A 223 -8.39 -11.13 -1.96
CA GLN A 223 -9.09 -11.77 -0.86
C GLN A 223 -8.40 -11.47 0.47
N ILE A 224 -9.16 -11.58 1.55
CA ILE A 224 -8.63 -11.68 2.90
C ILE A 224 -9.09 -12.96 3.57
N LEU A 225 -8.21 -13.52 4.41
CA LEU A 225 -8.47 -14.67 5.25
C LEU A 225 -8.35 -14.24 6.72
N ILE A 226 -9.44 -14.36 7.48
CA ILE A 226 -9.42 -14.15 8.93
C ILE A 226 -9.32 -15.52 9.61
N LEU A 227 -8.22 -15.72 10.35
CA LEU A 227 -7.96 -16.90 11.17
C LEU A 227 -8.18 -16.58 12.64
N ASN A 228 -9.07 -17.32 13.30
CA ASN A 228 -9.13 -17.37 14.75
C ASN A 228 -8.20 -18.50 15.26
N LYS A 229 -7.10 -18.13 15.91
CA LYS A 229 -6.05 -19.05 16.39
C LYS A 229 -6.54 -19.99 17.50
N ASP A 230 -7.53 -19.57 18.29
CA ASP A 230 -8.02 -20.36 19.42
C ASP A 230 -8.90 -21.52 18.95
N THR A 231 -9.63 -21.32 17.85
CA THR A 231 -10.58 -22.29 17.28
C THR A 231 -10.10 -22.94 15.99
N ASN A 232 -9.02 -22.41 15.40
CA ASN A 232 -8.55 -22.75 14.05
C ASN A 232 -9.63 -22.58 12.97
N LYS A 233 -10.58 -21.68 13.20
CA LYS A 233 -11.64 -21.34 12.24
C LYS A 233 -11.13 -20.27 11.28
N GLU A 234 -11.42 -20.48 10.01
CA GLU A 234 -11.11 -19.57 8.91
C GLU A 234 -12.37 -18.97 8.30
N GLU A 235 -12.29 -17.70 7.95
CA GLU A 235 -13.31 -16.98 7.20
C GLU A 235 -12.65 -16.22 6.05
N MET A 236 -13.15 -16.42 4.82
CA MET A 236 -12.58 -15.83 3.61
C MET A 236 -13.55 -14.83 2.99
N TYR A 237 -13.01 -13.69 2.56
CA TYR A 237 -13.78 -12.59 1.96
C TYR A 237 -13.15 -12.17 0.63
N THR A 238 -14.00 -11.91 -0.35
CA THR A 238 -13.60 -11.30 -1.62
C THR A 238 -13.81 -9.79 -1.53
N VAL A 239 -12.78 -9.02 -1.83
CA VAL A 239 -12.79 -7.56 -1.61
C VAL A 239 -13.58 -6.82 -2.70
N PHE A 240 -13.56 -7.29 -3.95
CA PHE A 240 -14.19 -6.64 -5.11
C PHE A 240 -15.40 -7.42 -5.68
N SER A 241 -16.29 -7.87 -4.80
CA SER A 241 -17.52 -8.61 -5.13
C SER A 241 -18.52 -7.83 -5.98
#